data_AF-A0A8C7MJM6-F1
#
_entry.id   AF-A0A8C7MJM6-F1
#
_cell.length_a   1.000
_cell.length_b   1.000
_cell.length_c   1.000
_cell.angle_alpha   90.00
_cell.angle_beta   90.00
_cell.angle_gamma   90.00
#
_symmetry.space_group_name_H-M   'P 1'
#
loop_
_entity.id
_entity.type
_entity.pdbx_description
1 polymer ?
#
loop_
_entity_poly.entity_id
_entity_poly.type
_entity_poly.pdbx_seq_one_letter_code
_entity_poly.pdbx_strand_id
1 'polypeptide(L)'
;MESLKECRLCSIYLCNFLFVVVCWQSTLAGDCPADGRTWVPFRQRCYHFVHGEEDVAKSYTIDAAKNLCSGYGTPTTICELLSVQSAEENNFITKYSPQVWKGNMHVWLDMYYDSDDEDFKWQDETGLSFNNWGNNSSESELIPMDTCVAMHSSTGEWMKVSCVENPENGVVCETAESKKDGKLAPSPLLSALVILSVIGIMGISAVFWFLHQKNRHGSVLTSFEYHPPFRSPTSDEACLVETDDMT
;
A
#
# COMPACT_ATOMS: atom_id res chain seq x y z
N MET A 1 -21.17 -8.67 29.36
CA MET A 1 -19.70 -8.68 29.25
C MET A 1 -19.16 -9.62 28.15
N GLU A 2 -20.01 -10.41 27.47
CA GLU A 2 -19.58 -11.35 26.41
C GLU A 2 -19.53 -10.72 25.00
N SER A 3 -20.41 -9.75 24.70
CA SER A 3 -20.43 -9.02 23.41
C SER A 3 -19.13 -8.25 23.10
N LEU A 4 -18.36 -7.84 24.12
CA LEU A 4 -17.10 -7.11 23.93
C LEU A 4 -15.90 -8.03 23.56
N LYS A 5 -16.04 -9.35 23.70
CA LYS A 5 -14.97 -10.33 23.40
C LYS A 5 -15.04 -10.82 21.96
N GLU A 6 -16.24 -11.01 21.39
CA GLU A 6 -16.44 -11.41 19.99
C GLU A 6 -16.02 -10.32 19.00
N CYS A 7 -16.24 -9.03 19.32
CA CYS A 7 -15.70 -7.91 18.53
C CYS A 7 -14.17 -7.83 18.55
N ARG A 8 -13.53 -8.16 19.69
CA ARG A 8 -12.06 -8.16 19.79
C ARG A 8 -11.43 -9.35 19.05
N LEU A 9 -12.07 -10.52 19.06
CA LEU A 9 -11.57 -11.70 18.35
C LEU A 9 -11.64 -11.50 16.82
N CYS A 10 -12.77 -10.98 16.31
CA CYS A 10 -12.92 -10.66 14.87
C CYS A 10 -11.90 -9.60 14.41
N SER A 11 -11.66 -8.59 15.26
CA SER A 11 -10.64 -7.55 15.01
C SER A 11 -9.23 -8.12 14.91
N ILE A 12 -8.86 -9.11 15.74
CA ILE A 12 -7.54 -9.76 15.71
C ILE A 12 -7.36 -10.64 14.47
N TYR A 13 -8.39 -11.40 14.04
CA TYR A 13 -8.31 -12.23 12.83
C TYR A 13 -8.22 -11.39 11.55
N LEU A 14 -9.03 -10.33 11.45
CA LEU A 14 -8.95 -9.39 10.34
C LEU A 14 -7.60 -8.67 10.32
N CYS A 15 -7.08 -8.29 11.49
CA CYS A 15 -5.77 -7.65 11.60
C CYS A 15 -4.65 -8.61 11.19
N ASN A 16 -4.64 -9.86 11.65
CA ASN A 16 -3.65 -10.86 11.23
C ASN A 16 -3.74 -11.18 9.74
N PHE A 17 -4.94 -11.32 9.17
CA PHE A 17 -5.13 -11.54 7.74
C PHE A 17 -4.65 -10.34 6.91
N LEU A 18 -4.98 -9.12 7.33
CA LEU A 18 -4.47 -7.89 6.71
C LEU A 18 -2.95 -7.79 6.84
N PHE A 19 -2.37 -8.11 7.99
CA PHE A 19 -0.92 -8.14 8.19
C PHE A 19 -0.25 -9.16 7.28
N VAL A 20 -0.82 -10.36 7.10
CA VAL A 20 -0.29 -11.38 6.19
C VAL A 20 -0.39 -10.94 4.73
N VAL A 21 -1.50 -10.33 4.31
CA VAL A 21 -1.67 -9.79 2.94
C VAL A 21 -0.73 -8.63 2.66
N VAL A 22 -0.57 -7.69 3.60
CA VAL A 22 0.37 -6.57 3.50
C VAL A 22 1.83 -7.07 3.48
N CYS A 23 2.15 -8.07 4.29
CA CYS A 23 3.47 -8.70 4.29
C CYS A 23 3.73 -9.45 2.96
N TRP A 24 2.72 -10.11 2.39
CA TRP A 24 2.81 -10.77 1.08
C TRP A 24 3.01 -9.76 -0.05
N GLN A 25 2.27 -8.66 -0.08
CA GLN A 25 2.46 -7.59 -1.08
C GLN A 25 3.86 -6.98 -1.00
N SER A 26 4.42 -6.87 0.20
CA SER A 26 5.79 -6.38 0.43
C SER A 26 6.89 -7.33 -0.07
N THR A 27 6.56 -8.60 -0.37
CA THR A 27 7.55 -9.58 -0.89
C THR A 27 7.70 -9.58 -2.41
N LEU A 28 6.79 -8.94 -3.16
CA LEU A 28 6.86 -8.86 -4.62
C LEU A 28 7.46 -7.55 -5.15
N ALA A 29 7.50 -6.49 -4.36
CA ALA A 29 8.17 -5.25 -4.73
C ALA A 29 9.70 -5.44 -4.62
N GLY A 30 10.44 -4.98 -5.62
CA GLY A 30 11.89 -4.94 -5.53
C GLY A 30 12.34 -3.83 -4.59
N ASP A 31 13.63 -3.81 -4.25
CA ASP A 31 14.19 -2.77 -3.38
C ASP A 31 14.94 -1.73 -4.22
N CYS A 32 14.78 -0.45 -3.87
CA CYS A 32 15.60 0.63 -4.42
C CYS A 32 17.04 0.59 -3.90
N PRO A 33 18.01 1.20 -4.62
CA PRO A 33 19.41 1.20 -4.19
C PRO A 33 19.59 1.81 -2.79
N ALA A 34 20.44 1.17 -1.98
CA ALA A 34 20.81 1.64 -0.64
C ALA A 34 22.25 2.20 -0.63
N ASP A 35 22.50 3.18 -1.49
CA ASP A 35 23.81 3.80 -1.73
C ASP A 35 24.06 5.09 -0.93
N GLY A 36 23.17 5.40 0.01
CA GLY A 36 23.20 6.63 0.80
C GLY A 36 22.42 7.80 0.18
N ARG A 37 21.87 7.64 -1.03
CA ARG A 37 20.95 8.61 -1.63
C ARG A 37 19.51 8.31 -1.21
N THR A 38 18.67 9.34 -1.30
CA THR A 38 17.23 9.19 -1.10
C THR A 38 16.59 8.78 -2.42
N TRP A 39 16.25 7.48 -2.55
CA TRP A 39 15.48 6.93 -3.66
C TRP A 39 14.01 6.84 -3.30
N VAL A 40 13.15 7.26 -4.22
CA VAL A 40 11.70 7.24 -4.07
C VAL A 40 11.15 6.12 -4.96
N PRO A 41 10.56 5.07 -4.39
CA PRO A 41 9.96 4.00 -5.19
C PRO A 41 8.64 4.48 -5.82
N PHE A 42 8.46 4.17 -7.10
CA PHE A 42 7.17 4.27 -7.77
C PHE A 42 7.03 3.14 -8.79
N ARG A 43 6.04 2.27 -8.55
CA ARG A 43 5.81 1.02 -9.29
C ARG A 43 6.98 0.04 -9.19
N GLN A 44 7.77 -0.12 -10.25
CA GLN A 44 8.91 -1.07 -10.35
C GLN A 44 10.21 -0.30 -10.66
N ARG A 45 10.23 0.99 -10.34
CA ARG A 45 11.29 1.94 -10.64
C ARG A 45 11.55 2.80 -9.41
N CYS A 46 12.76 3.30 -9.34
CA CYS A 46 13.26 4.12 -8.26
C CYS A 46 13.77 5.44 -8.82
N TYR A 47 13.40 6.54 -8.17
CA TYR A 47 13.70 7.89 -8.65
C TYR A 47 14.51 8.64 -7.61
N HIS A 48 15.58 9.30 -8.06
CA HIS A 48 16.41 10.16 -7.24
C HIS A 48 16.36 11.58 -7.78
N PHE A 49 15.72 12.47 -7.02
CA PHE A 49 15.64 13.89 -7.32
C PHE A 49 16.94 14.55 -6.87
N VAL A 50 17.74 15.01 -7.81
CA VAL A 50 19.04 15.61 -7.52
C VAL A 50 18.81 16.95 -6.83
N HIS A 51 19.35 17.09 -5.62
CA HIS A 51 19.34 18.34 -4.86
C HIS A 51 20.76 18.72 -4.44
N GLY A 52 20.99 20.02 -4.30
CA GLY A 52 22.24 20.54 -3.77
C GLY A 52 22.32 20.44 -2.24
N GLU A 53 23.47 20.82 -1.70
CA GLU A 53 23.69 21.00 -0.26
C GLU A 53 23.05 22.32 0.25
N GLU A 54 22.60 23.18 -0.67
CA GLU A 54 21.90 24.44 -0.41
C GLU A 54 20.49 24.40 -1.01
N ASP A 55 19.58 25.24 -0.48
CA ASP A 55 18.20 25.44 -0.95
C ASP A 55 18.08 25.94 -2.43
N VAL A 56 19.19 26.01 -3.16
CA VAL A 56 19.27 26.47 -4.54
C VAL A 56 19.46 25.27 -5.47
N ALA A 57 18.54 25.10 -6.41
CA ALA A 57 18.67 24.08 -7.44
C ALA A 57 19.86 24.37 -8.36
N LYS A 58 20.70 23.36 -8.58
CA LYS A 58 21.83 23.43 -9.51
C LYS A 58 21.30 23.23 -10.93
N SER A 59 21.84 23.99 -11.87
CA SER A 59 21.55 23.82 -13.29
C SER A 59 22.58 22.92 -13.97
N TYR A 60 22.12 22.06 -14.87
CA TYR A 60 22.95 21.12 -15.63
C TYR A 60 22.63 21.24 -17.12
N THR A 61 23.65 21.11 -17.97
CA THR A 61 23.40 20.81 -19.38
C THR A 61 22.83 19.40 -19.48
N ILE A 62 22.14 19.09 -20.59
CA ILE A 62 21.58 17.75 -20.81
C ILE A 62 22.65 16.65 -20.68
N ASP A 63 23.83 16.83 -21.28
CA ASP A 63 24.93 15.87 -21.19
C ASP A 63 25.45 15.71 -19.76
N ALA A 64 25.53 16.80 -18.99
CA ALA A 64 25.95 16.73 -17.60
C ALA A 64 24.91 16.00 -16.74
N ALA A 65 23.61 16.19 -17.01
CA ALA A 65 22.54 15.50 -16.32
C ALA A 65 22.55 13.98 -16.62
N LYS A 66 22.71 13.59 -17.89
CA LYS A 66 22.84 12.18 -18.29
C LYS A 66 24.05 11.52 -17.62
N ASN A 67 25.23 12.14 -17.73
CA ASN A 67 26.45 11.62 -17.12
C ASN A 67 26.35 11.51 -15.60
N LEU A 68 25.66 12.45 -14.94
CA LEU A 68 25.41 12.40 -13.50
C LEU A 68 24.59 11.16 -13.13
N CYS A 69 23.47 10.92 -13.81
CA CYS A 69 22.60 9.77 -13.55
C CYS A 69 23.28 8.45 -13.90
N SER A 70 23.99 8.36 -15.02
CA SER A 70 24.77 7.16 -15.37
C SER A 70 25.86 6.86 -14.34
N GLY A 71 26.46 7.89 -13.74
CA GLY A 71 27.43 7.74 -12.65
C GLY A 71 26.83 7.19 -11.35
N TYR A 72 25.51 7.17 -11.21
CA TYR A 72 24.80 6.58 -10.07
C TYR A 72 24.50 5.10 -10.25
N GLY A 73 24.61 4.59 -11.48
CA GLY A 73 24.46 3.18 -11.78
C GLY A 73 25.54 2.30 -11.14
N THR A 74 25.28 1.00 -11.14
CA THR A 74 26.24 -0.04 -10.73
C THR A 74 26.47 -1.01 -11.90
N PRO A 75 27.46 -1.90 -11.84
CA PRO A 75 27.67 -2.89 -12.90
C PRO A 75 26.45 -3.79 -13.19
N THR A 76 25.52 -3.90 -12.23
CA THR A 76 24.31 -4.74 -12.33
C THR A 76 23.03 -3.94 -12.52
N THR A 77 23.10 -2.61 -12.45
CA THR A 77 21.90 -1.76 -12.41
C THR A 77 22.16 -0.48 -13.17
N ILE A 78 21.41 -0.28 -14.26
CA ILE A 78 21.49 0.91 -15.09
C ILE A 78 20.71 2.04 -14.40
N CYS A 79 21.30 3.23 -14.36
CA CYS A 79 20.63 4.44 -13.91
C CYS A 79 20.72 5.48 -15.02
N GLU A 80 19.57 6.03 -15.38
CA GLU A 80 19.39 6.91 -16.52
C GLU A 80 18.69 8.20 -16.08
N LEU A 81 18.66 9.17 -16.97
CA LEU A 81 17.88 10.37 -16.78
C LEU A 81 16.38 10.04 -16.94
N LEU A 82 15.51 10.85 -16.33
CA LEU A 82 14.07 10.60 -16.29
C LEU A 82 13.44 10.33 -17.67
N SER A 83 12.76 9.19 -17.80
CA SER A 83 11.77 8.92 -18.83
C SER A 83 10.36 8.88 -18.23
N VAL A 84 9.36 9.20 -19.03
CA VAL A 84 7.97 9.24 -18.57
C VAL A 84 7.09 8.43 -19.51
N GLN A 85 6.68 7.25 -19.07
CA GLN A 85 5.94 6.28 -19.87
C GLN A 85 4.44 6.29 -19.57
N SER A 86 3.98 7.02 -18.55
CA SER A 86 2.53 7.15 -18.29
C SER A 86 2.13 8.44 -17.58
N ALA A 87 0.84 8.78 -17.66
CA ALA A 87 0.27 9.92 -16.95
C ALA A 87 0.43 9.82 -15.43
N GLU A 88 0.36 8.61 -14.86
CA GLU A 88 0.56 8.42 -13.42
C GLU A 88 1.99 8.68 -13.00
N GLU A 89 2.97 8.30 -13.84
CA GLU A 89 4.39 8.61 -13.61
C GLU A 89 4.64 10.12 -13.70
N ASN A 90 4.13 10.79 -14.74
CA ASN A 90 4.21 12.24 -14.88
C ASN A 90 3.65 12.98 -13.65
N ASN A 91 2.48 12.53 -13.17
CA ASN A 91 1.83 13.07 -11.98
C ASN A 91 2.61 12.78 -10.70
N PHE A 92 3.24 11.60 -10.59
CA PHE A 92 4.11 11.25 -9.48
C PHE A 92 5.30 12.21 -9.39
N ILE A 93 6.00 12.45 -10.50
CA ILE A 93 7.14 13.38 -10.52
C ILE A 93 6.70 14.79 -10.12
N THR A 94 5.61 15.29 -10.71
CA THR A 94 5.06 16.62 -10.43
C THR A 94 4.68 16.77 -8.95
N LYS A 95 4.03 15.76 -8.36
CA LYS A 95 3.59 15.78 -6.97
C LYS A 95 4.74 15.67 -5.96
N TYR A 96 5.81 14.96 -6.33
CA TYR A 96 6.97 14.79 -5.45
C TYR A 96 7.96 15.96 -5.51
N SER A 97 8.10 16.60 -6.68
CA SER A 97 8.99 17.75 -6.91
C SER A 97 9.00 18.83 -5.80
N PRO A 98 7.86 19.35 -5.31
CA PRO A 98 7.86 20.38 -4.27
C PRO A 98 8.35 19.90 -2.88
N GLN A 99 8.55 18.60 -2.68
CA GLN A 99 9.17 18.06 -1.46
C GLN A 99 10.70 18.22 -1.47
N VAL A 100 11.29 18.42 -2.66
CA VAL A 100 12.75 18.48 -2.86
C VAL A 100 13.18 19.88 -3.24
N TRP A 101 12.44 20.55 -4.12
CA TRP A 101 12.81 21.84 -4.68
C TRP A 101 11.89 22.97 -4.24
N LYS A 102 12.48 24.10 -3.86
CA LYS A 102 11.75 25.34 -3.58
C LYS A 102 11.57 26.10 -4.90
N GLY A 103 10.34 26.13 -5.42
CA GLY A 103 10.00 26.82 -6.66
C GLY A 103 9.80 25.87 -7.85
N ASN A 104 9.59 26.46 -9.03
CA ASN A 104 9.37 25.71 -10.25
C ASN A 104 10.71 25.38 -10.92
N MET A 105 10.87 24.12 -11.28
CA MET A 105 12.04 23.60 -12.00
C MET A 105 11.63 23.15 -13.40
N HIS A 106 12.57 23.20 -14.33
CA HIS A 106 12.48 22.49 -15.59
C HIS A 106 13.31 21.21 -15.47
N VAL A 107 12.60 20.09 -15.41
CA VAL A 107 13.20 18.76 -15.23
C VAL A 107 13.57 18.22 -16.59
N TRP A 108 14.86 17.96 -16.81
CA TRP A 108 15.30 17.30 -18.04
C TRP A 108 14.62 15.95 -18.24
N LEU A 109 14.17 15.66 -19.46
CA LEU A 109 13.69 14.35 -19.88
C LEU A 109 14.73 13.69 -20.79
N ASP A 110 14.87 12.38 -20.69
CA ASP A 110 15.85 11.61 -21.47
C ASP A 110 15.37 11.32 -22.91
N MET A 111 14.98 12.38 -23.59
CA MET A 111 14.45 12.37 -24.94
C MET A 111 15.45 12.97 -25.93
N TYR A 112 15.34 12.55 -27.19
CA TYR A 112 15.98 13.21 -28.31
C TYR A 112 15.01 13.30 -29.48
N TYR A 113 15.26 14.24 -30.38
CA TYR A 113 14.53 14.34 -31.65
C TYR A 113 15.21 13.45 -32.70
N ASP A 114 14.46 12.51 -33.27
CA ASP A 114 14.90 11.67 -34.38
C ASP A 114 14.44 12.31 -35.69
N SER A 115 15.40 12.75 -36.50
CA SER A 115 15.10 13.42 -37.77
C SER A 115 14.65 12.48 -38.87
N ASP A 116 14.99 11.20 -38.78
CA ASP A 116 14.63 10.23 -39.80
C ASP A 116 13.15 9.87 -39.69
N ASP A 117 12.64 9.79 -38.45
CA ASP A 117 11.23 9.52 -38.14
C ASP A 117 10.40 10.79 -37.88
N GLU A 118 11.03 11.97 -37.86
CA GLU A 118 10.44 13.28 -37.54
C GLU A 118 9.68 13.29 -36.19
N ASP A 119 10.16 12.52 -35.21
CA ASP A 119 9.49 12.33 -33.92
C ASP A 119 10.49 12.31 -32.75
N PHE A 120 9.99 12.54 -31.54
CA PHE A 120 10.79 12.40 -30.33
C PHE A 120 10.82 10.95 -29.85
N LYS A 121 11.98 10.50 -29.38
CA LYS A 121 12.17 9.16 -28.83
C LYS A 121 12.85 9.22 -27.47
N TRP A 122 12.57 8.23 -26.65
CA TRP A 122 13.36 7.95 -25.45
C TRP A 122 14.71 7.35 -25.84
N GLN A 123 15.75 7.56 -25.03
CA GLN A 123 17.08 6.98 -25.28
C GLN A 123 17.11 5.44 -25.31
N ASP A 124 16.15 4.79 -24.64
CA ASP A 124 15.97 3.33 -24.71
C ASP A 124 15.29 2.85 -26.00
N GLU A 125 15.12 3.76 -26.97
CA GLU A 125 14.41 3.60 -28.25
C GLU A 125 12.96 3.16 -28.09
N THR A 126 12.38 3.29 -26.90
CA THR A 126 10.95 3.09 -26.74
C THR A 126 10.18 4.24 -27.38
N GLY A 127 9.15 3.90 -28.15
CA GLY A 127 8.28 4.89 -28.75
C GLY A 127 7.49 5.68 -27.70
N LEU A 128 7.07 6.89 -28.07
CA LEU A 128 6.23 7.76 -27.24
C LEU A 128 4.81 7.20 -27.04
N SER A 129 4.64 6.33 -26.05
CA SER A 129 3.33 5.79 -25.67
C SER A 129 2.48 6.80 -24.87
N PHE A 130 3.13 7.75 -24.23
CA PHE A 130 2.54 8.85 -23.46
C PHE A 130 3.29 10.14 -23.76
N ASN A 131 2.56 11.25 -23.85
CA ASN A 131 3.14 12.58 -23.90
C ASN A 131 2.26 13.58 -23.14
N ASN A 132 2.87 14.66 -22.66
CA ASN A 132 2.17 15.75 -22.00
C ASN A 132 2.67 17.11 -22.51
N TRP A 133 2.76 17.28 -23.83
CA TRP A 133 3.21 18.51 -24.47
C TRP A 133 2.39 19.72 -24.00
N GLY A 134 3.07 20.76 -23.53
CA GLY A 134 2.45 22.04 -23.22
C GLY A 134 1.96 22.73 -24.49
N ASN A 135 0.93 23.57 -24.37
CA ASN A 135 0.22 24.16 -25.51
C ASN A 135 1.11 24.97 -26.49
N ASN A 136 2.25 25.49 -26.03
CA ASN A 136 3.21 26.24 -26.86
C ASN A 136 4.28 25.36 -27.53
N SER A 137 4.38 24.08 -27.16
CA SER A 137 5.45 23.18 -27.61
C SER A 137 5.06 22.37 -28.86
N SER A 138 3.78 22.26 -29.17
CA SER A 138 3.24 21.53 -30.33
C SER A 138 3.24 22.31 -31.65
N GLU A 139 3.51 23.62 -31.65
CA GLU A 139 3.15 24.52 -32.77
C GLU A 139 4.23 24.75 -33.85
N SER A 140 5.42 24.14 -33.76
CA SER A 140 6.51 24.39 -34.72
C SER A 140 6.59 23.33 -35.83
N GLU A 141 6.43 23.74 -37.10
CA GLU A 141 6.60 22.90 -38.30
C GLU A 141 8.06 22.46 -38.55
N LEU A 142 9.04 23.17 -37.99
CA LEU A 142 10.46 22.82 -38.09
C LEU A 142 11.05 22.70 -36.69
N ILE A 143 11.48 21.49 -36.33
CA ILE A 143 12.16 21.19 -35.06
C ILE A 143 13.66 21.12 -35.34
N PRO A 144 14.48 22.02 -34.77
CA PRO A 144 15.93 21.93 -34.88
C PRO A 144 16.47 20.60 -34.34
N MET A 145 17.55 20.08 -34.94
CA MET A 145 18.20 18.83 -34.53
C MET A 145 18.70 18.86 -33.08
N ASP A 146 19.03 20.05 -32.58
CA ASP A 146 19.50 20.30 -31.22
C ASP A 146 18.36 20.62 -30.24
N THR A 147 17.17 20.06 -30.49
CA THR A 147 16.01 20.17 -29.60
C THR A 147 16.02 19.06 -28.56
N CYS A 148 16.06 19.46 -27.29
CA CYS A 148 15.86 18.61 -26.12
C CYS A 148 14.48 18.87 -25.51
N VAL A 149 14.12 18.08 -24.50
CA VAL A 149 12.83 18.20 -23.81
C VAL A 149 13.03 18.37 -22.32
N ALA A 150 12.31 19.32 -21.74
CA ALA A 150 12.19 19.49 -20.31
C ALA A 150 10.72 19.44 -19.89
N MET A 151 10.47 19.11 -18.63
CA MET A 151 9.15 19.08 -18.01
C MET A 151 9.05 20.14 -16.91
N HIS A 152 7.99 20.93 -16.93
CA HIS A 152 7.73 21.88 -15.86
C HIS A 152 7.28 21.15 -14.58
N SER A 153 8.03 21.30 -13.49
CA SER A 153 7.89 20.48 -12.29
C SER A 153 6.57 20.67 -11.53
N SER A 154 5.80 21.73 -11.80
CA SER A 154 4.53 22.00 -11.11
C SER A 154 3.28 21.66 -11.93
N THR A 155 3.37 21.67 -13.26
CA THR A 155 2.24 21.32 -14.15
C THR A 155 2.43 19.95 -14.79
N GLY A 156 3.67 19.47 -14.85
CA GLY A 156 4.04 18.25 -15.55
C GLY A 156 4.02 18.38 -17.07
N GLU A 157 3.78 19.57 -17.61
CA GLU A 157 3.76 19.82 -19.06
C GLU A 157 5.18 19.83 -19.62
N TRP A 158 5.34 19.28 -20.83
CA TRP A 158 6.62 19.16 -21.50
C TRP A 158 6.82 20.33 -22.46
N MET A 159 8.07 20.76 -22.60
CA MET A 159 8.48 21.86 -23.45
C MET A 159 9.73 21.50 -24.23
N LYS A 160 9.74 21.92 -25.50
CA LYS A 160 10.92 21.86 -26.36
C LYS A 160 11.89 22.94 -25.91
N VAL A 161 13.15 22.58 -25.71
CA VAL A 161 14.24 23.47 -25.29
C VAL A 161 15.48 23.20 -26.12
N SER A 162 16.40 24.16 -26.20
CA SER A 162 17.69 23.90 -26.86
C SER A 162 18.56 23.02 -25.96
N CYS A 163 19.18 21.99 -26.55
CA CYS A 163 20.19 21.19 -25.87
C CYS A 163 21.48 21.99 -25.56
N VAL A 164 21.72 23.09 -26.28
CA VAL A 164 23.02 23.79 -26.33
C VAL A 164 23.00 25.14 -25.62
N GLU A 165 21.88 25.87 -25.68
CA GLU A 165 21.86 27.26 -25.21
C GLU A 165 21.87 27.39 -23.69
N ASN A 166 21.01 26.67 -22.96
CA ASN A 166 20.82 26.89 -21.53
C ASN A 166 20.74 25.57 -20.72
N PRO A 167 21.38 25.51 -19.55
CA PRO A 167 21.21 24.41 -18.61
C PRO A 167 19.88 24.54 -17.85
N GLU A 168 19.20 23.42 -17.60
CA GLU A 168 17.97 23.39 -16.80
C GLU A 168 18.25 23.01 -15.35
N ASN A 169 17.34 23.41 -14.47
CA ASN A 169 17.49 23.37 -13.01
C ASN A 169 16.79 22.18 -12.33
N GLY A 170 16.35 21.17 -13.08
CA GLY A 170 15.77 19.94 -12.55
C GLY A 170 16.43 18.70 -13.15
N VAL A 171 16.92 17.81 -12.28
CA VAL A 171 17.43 16.48 -12.68
C VAL A 171 16.79 15.43 -11.80
N VAL A 172 16.13 14.46 -12.43
CA VAL A 172 15.65 13.25 -11.79
C VAL A 172 16.33 12.08 -12.46
N CYS A 173 17.05 11.29 -11.68
CA CYS A 173 17.64 10.04 -12.14
C CYS A 173 16.69 8.90 -11.82
N GLU A 174 16.61 7.91 -12.69
CA GLU A 174 15.76 6.75 -12.52
C GLU A 174 16.53 5.46 -12.70
N THR A 175 16.05 4.40 -12.06
CA THR A 175 16.61 3.06 -12.19
C THR A 175 15.54 2.01 -11.92
N ALA A 176 15.73 0.80 -12.46
CA ALA A 176 14.84 -0.31 -12.16
C ALA A 176 15.01 -0.78 -10.70
N GLU A 177 13.92 -1.23 -10.09
CA GLU A 177 14.03 -1.92 -8.80
C GLU A 177 14.88 -3.19 -8.94
N SER A 178 15.68 -3.47 -7.91
CA SER A 178 16.42 -4.73 -7.86
C SER A 178 15.43 -5.89 -7.63
N LYS A 179 15.44 -6.86 -8.53
CA LYS A 179 14.74 -8.14 -8.28
C LYS A 179 15.48 -8.81 -7.13
N LYS A 180 14.74 -9.21 -6.09
CA LYS A 180 15.30 -10.08 -5.04
C LYS A 180 15.67 -11.40 -5.70
N ASP A 181 16.93 -11.57 -6.07
CA ASP A 181 17.46 -12.87 -6.46
C ASP A 181 17.14 -13.84 -5.32
N GLY A 182 16.29 -14.80 -5.64
CA GLY A 182 15.50 -15.51 -4.65
C GLY A 182 16.32 -16.11 -3.53
N LYS A 183 16.08 -15.63 -2.31
CA LYS A 183 16.23 -16.47 -1.11
C LYS A 183 15.19 -16.19 -0.04
N LEU A 184 13.93 -16.05 -0.47
CA LEU A 184 12.82 -16.59 0.28
C LEU A 184 11.81 -17.09 -0.75
N ALA A 185 12.14 -18.20 -1.43
CA ALA A 185 11.07 -19.06 -1.92
C ALA A 185 10.14 -19.28 -0.71
N PRO A 186 8.82 -19.03 -0.82
CA PRO A 186 7.91 -19.41 0.24
C PRO A 186 8.12 -20.91 0.40
N SER A 187 8.87 -21.31 1.44
CA SER A 187 9.06 -22.72 1.66
C SER A 187 7.63 -23.24 1.88
N PRO A 188 7.21 -24.29 1.16
CA PRO A 188 5.87 -24.86 1.36
C PRO A 188 5.68 -25.22 2.84
N LEU A 189 6.77 -25.40 3.59
CA LEU A 189 6.84 -25.52 5.03
C LEU A 189 6.36 -24.27 5.77
N LEU A 190 6.85 -23.06 5.46
CA LEU A 190 6.39 -21.84 6.15
C LEU A 190 4.93 -21.53 5.84
N SER A 191 4.50 -21.69 4.58
CA SER A 191 3.09 -21.53 4.20
C SER A 191 2.21 -22.57 4.91
N ALA A 192 2.62 -23.84 4.93
CA ALA A 192 1.91 -24.90 5.65
C ALA A 192 1.90 -24.67 7.17
N LEU A 193 2.99 -24.18 7.77
CA LEU A 193 3.05 -23.88 9.20
C LEU A 193 2.07 -22.77 9.59
N VAL A 194 1.97 -21.72 8.77
CA VAL A 194 1.01 -20.65 8.99
C VAL A 194 -0.42 -21.20 8.86
N ILE A 195 -0.73 -21.95 7.80
CA ILE A 195 -2.06 -22.55 7.59
C ILE A 195 -2.44 -23.52 8.73
N LEU A 196 -1.53 -24.39 9.13
CA LEU A 196 -1.73 -25.34 10.24
C LEU A 196 -1.95 -24.62 11.57
N SER A 197 -1.21 -23.53 11.82
CA SER A 197 -1.42 -22.72 13.03
C SER A 197 -2.81 -22.10 13.06
N VAL A 198 -3.30 -21.58 11.93
CA VAL A 198 -4.64 -20.99 11.82
C VAL A 198 -5.72 -22.05 12.02
N ILE A 199 -5.60 -23.21 11.38
CA ILE A 199 -6.55 -24.33 11.56
C ILE A 199 -6.57 -24.80 13.01
N GLY A 200 -5.39 -24.91 13.65
CA GLY A 200 -5.27 -25.27 15.05
C GLY A 200 -6.00 -24.30 15.97
N ILE A 201 -5.82 -22.99 15.78
CA ILE A 201 -6.50 -21.95 16.58
C ILE A 201 -8.01 -22.00 16.37
N MET A 202 -8.49 -22.21 15.13
CA MET A 202 -9.92 -22.34 14.83
C MET A 202 -10.53 -23.58 15.52
N GLY A 203 -9.82 -24.71 15.49
CA GLY A 203 -10.24 -25.94 16.16
C GLY A 203 -10.32 -25.80 17.68
N ILE A 204 -9.28 -25.21 18.29
CA ILE A 204 -9.24 -24.96 19.74
C ILE A 204 -10.41 -24.03 20.15
N SER A 205 -10.67 -22.99 19.37
CA SER A 205 -11.77 -22.05 19.64
C SER A 205 -13.14 -22.73 19.58
N ALA A 206 -13.37 -23.61 18.60
CA ALA A 206 -14.61 -24.38 18.50
C ALA A 206 -14.77 -25.37 19.67
N VAL A 207 -13.69 -26.03 20.11
CA VAL A 207 -13.70 -26.93 21.27
C VAL A 207 -14.02 -26.16 22.55
N PHE A 208 -13.37 -25.01 22.79
CA PHE A 208 -13.68 -24.17 23.95
C PHE A 208 -15.15 -23.71 23.94
N TRP A 209 -15.66 -23.31 22.78
CA TRP A 209 -17.06 -22.93 22.63
C TRP A 209 -18.01 -24.08 22.95
N PHE A 210 -17.71 -25.29 22.46
CA PHE A 210 -18.52 -26.49 22.69
C PHE A 210 -18.47 -26.95 24.16
N LEU A 211 -17.30 -26.88 24.80
CA LEU A 211 -17.14 -27.17 26.23
C LEU A 211 -17.90 -26.15 27.10
N HIS A 212 -17.86 -24.87 26.73
CA HIS A 212 -18.62 -23.83 27.41
C HIS A 212 -20.13 -24.03 27.24
N GLN A 213 -20.58 -24.43 26.05
CA GLN A 213 -21.99 -24.77 25.79
C GLN A 213 -22.45 -25.96 26.65
N LYS A 214 -21.62 -27.00 26.77
CA LYS A 214 -21.91 -28.17 27.62
C LYS A 214 -21.96 -27.81 29.10
N ASN A 215 -21.08 -26.93 29.57
CA ASN A 215 -21.08 -26.48 30.97
C ASN A 215 -22.30 -25.58 31.28
N ARG A 216 -22.81 -24.81 30.31
CA ARG A 216 -24.07 -24.06 30.47
C ARG A 216 -25.31 -24.95 30.50
N HIS A 217 -25.29 -26.08 29.79
CA HIS A 217 -26.38 -27.07 29.87
C HIS A 217 -26.39 -27.89 31.18
N GLY A 218 -25.32 -27.84 31.98
CA GLY A 218 -25.21 -28.56 33.26
C GLY A 218 -25.76 -27.83 34.50
N SER A 219 -26.30 -26.62 34.37
CA SER A 219 -26.73 -25.79 35.51
C SER A 219 -28.25 -25.49 35.53
N VAL A 220 -29.09 -26.49 35.26
CA VAL A 220 -30.57 -26.37 35.41
C VAL A 220 -31.13 -27.52 36.25
N LEU A 221 -30.48 -27.90 37.36
CA LEU A 221 -31.13 -28.80 38.32
C LEU A 221 -31.02 -28.31 39.77
N THR A 222 -32.21 -28.22 40.37
CA THR A 222 -32.56 -28.15 41.80
C THR A 222 -32.73 -26.76 42.44
N SER A 223 -34.00 -26.34 42.57
CA SER A 223 -34.62 -26.20 43.90
C SER A 223 -36.13 -26.45 43.80
N PHE A 224 -36.55 -27.70 44.03
CA PHE A 224 -37.92 -27.96 44.43
C PHE A 224 -37.97 -27.79 45.95
N GLU A 225 -38.60 -26.70 46.40
CA GLU A 225 -38.93 -26.45 47.80
C GLU A 225 -39.87 -27.56 48.29
N TYR A 226 -39.43 -28.33 49.28
CA TYR A 226 -40.17 -29.47 49.81
C TYR A 226 -41.07 -29.00 50.97
N HIS A 227 -42.38 -28.92 50.74
CA HIS A 227 -43.34 -28.77 51.82
C HIS A 227 -43.71 -30.15 52.40
N PRO A 228 -43.53 -30.39 53.71
CA PRO A 228 -43.95 -31.64 54.33
C PRO A 228 -45.49 -31.69 54.48
N PRO A 229 -46.10 -32.89 54.42
CA PRO A 229 -47.55 -33.04 54.52
C PRO A 229 -48.03 -32.90 55.96
N PHE A 230 -49.06 -32.07 56.18
CA PHE A 230 -49.79 -32.01 57.44
C PHE A 230 -50.57 -33.31 57.66
N ARG A 231 -50.25 -34.01 58.75
CA ARG A 231 -51.02 -35.14 59.28
C ARG A 231 -51.81 -34.66 60.49
N SER A 232 -53.09 -35.00 60.52
CA SER A 232 -54.14 -34.61 61.45
C SER A 232 -53.95 -35.11 62.89
N PRO A 233 -54.64 -34.49 63.86
CA PRO A 233 -55.19 -35.18 65.02
C PRO A 233 -56.70 -35.39 64.88
N THR A 234 -57.15 -36.54 65.39
CA THR A 234 -58.50 -37.11 65.35
C THR A 234 -59.38 -36.71 66.54
N SER A 235 -60.67 -36.97 66.35
CA SER A 235 -61.70 -37.36 67.33
C SER A 235 -62.69 -36.29 67.80
N ASP A 236 -63.95 -36.57 67.44
CA ASP A 236 -65.19 -36.34 68.18
C ASP A 236 -65.79 -34.93 68.18
N GLU A 237 -66.78 -34.72 67.29
CA GLU A 237 -68.15 -34.39 67.71
C GLU A 237 -69.09 -34.61 66.51
N ALA A 238 -69.82 -35.73 66.52
CA ALA A 238 -71.01 -35.90 65.69
C ALA A 238 -72.18 -36.07 66.64
N CYS A 239 -73.15 -35.14 66.58
CA CYS A 239 -74.57 -35.25 66.95
C CYS A 239 -75.10 -33.80 67.04
N LEU A 240 -76.36 -33.44 66.74
CA LEU A 240 -77.51 -34.02 66.08
C LEU A 240 -78.59 -32.90 66.16
N VAL A 241 -79.55 -32.92 65.23
CA VAL A 241 -80.95 -32.48 65.39
C VAL A 241 -81.27 -30.97 65.31
N GLU A 242 -81.78 -30.59 64.13
CA GLU A 242 -83.20 -30.29 63.83
C GLU A 242 -83.99 -29.26 64.68
N THR A 243 -84.51 -28.28 63.93
CA THR A 243 -85.87 -27.68 63.92
C THR A 243 -86.37 -26.76 65.04
N ASP A 244 -86.65 -25.55 64.58
CA ASP A 244 -87.95 -24.86 64.55
C ASP A 244 -88.47 -24.00 65.73
N ASP A 245 -88.97 -22.86 65.25
CA ASP A 245 -90.07 -22.01 65.71
C ASP A 245 -89.87 -20.97 66.83
N MET A 246 -89.75 -19.72 66.34
CA MET A 246 -90.74 -18.64 66.45
C MET A 246 -91.06 -18.11 67.87
N THR A 247 -90.56 -16.90 68.16
CA THR A 247 -91.40 -15.78 68.59
C THR A 247 -90.73 -14.44 68.28
#